data_AF-A0A2J6QE31-F1
#
_entry.id   AF-A0A2J6QE31-F1
#
_cell.length_a   1.000
_cell.length_b   1.000
_cell.length_c   1.000
_cell.angle_alpha   90.00
_cell.angle_beta   90.00
_cell.angle_gamma   90.00
#
_symmetry.space_group_name_H-M   'P 1'
#
loop_
_entity.id
_entity.type
_entity.pdbx_description
1 polymer ?
#
loop_
_entity_poly.entity_id
_entity_poly.type
_entity_poly.pdbx_seq_one_letter_code
_entity_poly.pdbx_strand_id
1 'polypeptide(L)' 'TARTTALILLGAVGALAAVNTLSKPGKTAGIANLMRRQLDDQNVHAEQDRHDTMLDRAQILKDVKMRKPWNQTSAERQRM' A
#
# COMPACT_ATOMS: atom_id res chain seq x y z
N THR A 1 40.64 46.61 1.83
CA THR A 1 40.74 45.28 2.47
C THR A 1 39.42 44.86 3.11
N ALA A 2 38.81 45.64 4.02
CA ALA A 2 37.58 45.26 4.73
C ALA A 2 36.35 44.91 3.85
N ARG A 3 36.14 45.63 2.73
CA ARG A 3 35.02 45.36 1.79
C ARG A 3 35.11 43.96 1.15
N THR A 4 36.31 43.54 0.79
CA THR A 4 36.56 42.23 0.16
C THR A 4 36.34 41.10 1.17
N THR A 5 36.79 41.30 2.41
CA THR A 5 36.59 40.34 3.51
C THR A 5 35.10 40.18 3.85
N ALA A 6 34.35 41.28 3.87
CA ALA A 6 32.91 41.25 4.13
C ALA A 6 32.13 40.50 3.03
N LEU A 7 32.49 40.69 1.75
CA LEU A 7 31.87 39.98 0.64
C LEU A 7 32.15 38.47 0.68
N ILE A 8 33.37 38.08 1.04
CA ILE A 8 33.74 36.67 1.20
C ILE A 8 32.97 36.02 2.35
N LEU A 9 32.84 36.73 3.48
CA LEU A 9 32.05 36.27 4.63
C LEU A 9 30.56 36.12 4.28
N LEU A 10 29.97 37.09 3.58
CA LEU A 10 28.58 36.99 3.11
C LEU A 10 28.37 35.84 2.14
N GLY A 11 29.31 35.64 1.20
CA GLY A 11 29.28 34.51 0.27
C GLY A 11 29.38 33.15 0.98
N ALA A 12 30.26 33.04 1.97
CA ALA A 12 30.42 31.83 2.77
C ALA A 12 29.18 31.50 3.60
N VAL A 13 28.58 32.50 4.25
CA VAL A 13 27.34 32.32 5.03
C VAL A 13 26.16 31.96 4.13
N GLY A 14 26.04 32.61 2.96
CA GLY A 14 25.02 32.30 1.97
C GLY A 14 25.13 30.88 1.42
N ALA A 15 26.36 30.43 1.14
CA ALA A 15 26.63 29.07 0.68
C ALA A 15 26.26 28.01 1.73
N LEU A 16 26.62 28.23 3.00
CA LEU A 16 26.28 27.32 4.10
C LEU A 16 24.76 27.24 4.34
N ALA A 17 24.05 28.37 4.26
CA ALA A 17 22.60 28.41 4.38
C ALA A 17 21.92 27.66 3.23
N ALA A 18 22.36 27.88 1.99
CA ALA A 18 21.82 27.22 0.80
C ALA A 18 22.03 25.70 0.85
N VAL A 19 23.23 25.23 1.22
CA VAL A 19 23.52 23.80 1.40
C VAL A 19 22.60 23.21 2.48
N ASN A 20 22.42 23.86 3.63
CA ASN A 20 21.55 23.35 4.69
C ASN A 20 20.07 23.29 4.27
N THR A 21 19.61 24.18 3.39
CA THR A 21 18.25 24.13 2.84
C THR A 21 18.08 23.09 1.73
N LEU A 22 19.10 22.90 0.89
CA LEU A 22 19.05 22.00 -0.27
C LEU A 22 19.32 20.54 0.12
N SER A 23 20.15 20.32 1.13
CA SER A 23 20.49 18.99 1.65
C SER A 23 19.43 18.40 2.57
N LYS A 24 18.45 19.20 3.03
CA LYS A 24 17.32 18.66 3.78
C LYS A 24 16.32 18.08 2.78
N PRO A 25 16.10 16.75 2.77
CA PRO A 25 15.00 16.19 2.00
C PRO A 25 13.71 16.87 2.47
N GLY A 26 12.95 17.43 1.51
CA GLY A 26 11.67 18.06 1.82
C GLY A 26 10.83 17.13 2.68
N LYS A 27 10.14 17.67 3.69
CA LYS A 27 9.36 16.89 4.68
C LYS A 27 8.40 15.86 4.04
N THR A 28 8.06 16.06 2.78
CA THR A 28 7.20 15.21 1.92
C THR A 28 7.91 14.03 1.25
N ALA A 29 9.24 14.04 1.10
CA ALA A 29 9.98 12.97 0.42
C ALA A 29 9.91 11.63 1.19
N GLY A 30 10.00 11.69 2.53
CA GLY A 30 9.81 10.52 3.38
C GLY A 30 8.38 10.00 3.38
N ILE A 31 7.39 10.90 3.41
CA ILE A 31 5.96 10.55 3.43
C ILE A 31 5.53 9.90 2.12
N ALA A 32 5.93 10.45 0.98
CA ALA A 32 5.60 9.88 -0.33
C ALA A 32 6.19 8.48 -0.51
N ASN A 33 7.42 8.25 -0.03
CA ASN A 33 8.07 6.96 -0.11
C ASN A 33 7.44 5.93 0.85
N LEU A 34 7.01 6.38 2.04
CA LEU A 34 6.27 5.56 2.99
C LEU A 34 4.90 5.15 2.44
N MET A 35 4.14 6.10 1.88
CA MET A 35 2.82 5.82 1.29
C MET A 35 2.92 4.87 0.11
N ARG A 36 3.94 5.01 -0.74
CA ARG A 36 4.17 4.08 -1.86
C ARG A 36 4.46 2.67 -1.37
N ARG A 37 5.29 2.51 -0.33
CA ARG A 37 5.55 1.20 0.30
C ARG A 37 4.31 0.61 0.96
N GLN A 38 3.47 1.42 1.61
CA GLN A 38 2.22 0.95 2.21
C GLN A 38 1.22 0.46 1.15
N LEU A 39 1.12 1.18 0.03
CA LEU A 39 0.31 0.75 -1.12
C LEU A 39 0.85 -0.55 -1.72
N ASP A 40 2.17 -0.66 -1.92
CA ASP A 40 2.78 -1.88 -2.47
C ASP A 40 2.59 -3.07 -1.52
N ASP A 41 2.77 -2.89 -0.21
CA ASP A 41 2.63 -3.93 0.83
C ASP A 41 1.17 -4.42 0.93
N GLN A 42 0.19 -3.53 0.84
CA GLN A 42 -1.23 -3.90 0.83
C GLN A 42 -1.67 -4.59 -0.47
N ASN A 43 -1.01 -4.29 -1.59
CA ASN A 43 -1.34 -4.87 -2.89
C ASN A 43 -0.85 -6.33 -3.04
N VAL A 44 -0.04 -6.84 -2.10
CA VAL A 44 0.47 -8.23 -2.12
C VAL A 44 -0.58 -9.26 -1.70
N HIS A 45 -1.68 -8.86 -1.04
CA HIS A 45 -2.68 -9.78 -0.49
C HIS A 45 -4.09 -9.70 -1.08
N ALA A 46 -4.26 -9.06 -2.24
CA ALA A 46 -5.54 -9.02 -2.92
C ALA A 46 -5.61 -10.05 -4.07
N GLU A 47 -5.34 -11.33 -3.81
CA GLU A 47 -6.08 -12.38 -4.53
C GLU A 47 -7.53 -12.32 -4.02
N GLN A 48 -8.27 -11.32 -4.47
CA GLN A 48 -9.73 -11.42 -4.45
C GLN A 48 -10.08 -12.48 -5.47
N ASP A 49 -10.30 -13.71 -5.01
CA ASP A 49 -10.98 -14.70 -5.83
C ASP A 49 -12.30 -14.06 -6.28
N ARG A 50 -12.48 -13.95 -7.59
CA ARG A 50 -13.64 -13.29 -8.21
C ARG A 50 -14.95 -13.93 -7.76
N HIS A 51 -14.90 -15.16 -7.27
CA HIS A 51 -16.03 -15.89 -6.72
C HIS A 51 -16.24 -15.71 -5.21
N ASP A 52 -15.29 -15.09 -4.51
CA ASP A 52 -15.38 -14.74 -3.09
C ASP A 52 -16.19 -13.44 -2.92
N THR A 53 -17.42 -13.48 -3.43
CA THR A 53 -18.43 -12.48 -3.11
C THR A 53 -18.88 -12.72 -1.67
N MET A 54 -19.34 -11.67 -0.96
CA MET A 54 -19.85 -11.75 0.44
C MET A 54 -20.85 -12.88 0.72
N LEU A 55 -21.40 -13.49 -0.32
CA LEU A 55 -22.21 -14.69 -0.30
C LEU A 55 -21.57 -15.68 -1.28
N ASP A 56 -20.58 -16.46 -0.85
CA ASP A 56 -20.11 -17.61 -1.64
C ASP A 56 -21.31 -18.54 -1.87
N ARG A 57 -21.91 -18.39 -3.05
CA ARG A 57 -23.12 -19.09 -3.44
C ARG A 57 -22.87 -20.60 -3.45
N ALA A 58 -21.65 -21.05 -3.75
CA ALA A 58 -21.32 -22.46 -3.76
C ALA A 58 -21.33 -23.03 -2.34
N GLN A 59 -20.70 -22.33 -1.39
CA GLN A 59 -20.72 -22.72 0.02
C GLN A 59 -22.14 -22.67 0.61
N ILE A 60 -22.91 -21.62 0.33
CA ILE A 60 -24.30 -21.50 0.79
C ILE A 60 -25.16 -22.64 0.23
N LEU A 61 -25.04 -22.93 -1.08
CA LEU A 61 -25.77 -24.04 -1.69
C LEU A 61 -25.36 -25.39 -1.11
N LYS A 62 -24.06 -25.58 -0.84
CA LYS A 62 -23.55 -26.79 -0.17
C LYS A 62 -24.17 -26.93 1.22
N ASP A 63 -24.19 -25.88 2.03
CA ASP A 63 -24.75 -25.90 3.39
C ASP A 63 -26.26 -26.15 3.39
N VAL A 64 -27.00 -25.53 2.46
CA VAL A 64 -28.44 -25.77 2.29
C VAL A 64 -28.71 -27.22 1.88
N LYS A 65 -27.90 -27.77 0.98
CA LYS A 65 -28.01 -29.16 0.52
C LYS A 65 -27.62 -30.17 1.60
N MET A 66 -26.69 -29.83 2.49
CA MET A 66 -26.37 -30.63 3.67
C MET A 66 -27.54 -30.68 4.66
N ARG A 67 -28.24 -29.56 4.86
CA ARG A 67 -29.44 -29.49 5.72
C ARG A 67 -30.67 -30.16 5.11
N LYS A 68 -30.78 -30.19 3.78
CA LYS A 68 -31.91 -30.78 3.03
C LYS A 68 -31.41 -31.79 1.99
N PRO A 69 -31.10 -33.03 2.41
CA PRO A 69 -30.45 -34.03 1.53
C PRO A 69 -31.33 -34.51 0.37
N TRP A 70 -32.64 -34.24 0.39
CA TRP A 70 -33.54 -34.49 -0.74
C TRP A 70 -33.36 -33.51 -1.90
N ASN A 71 -32.68 -32.37 -1.69
CA ASN A 71 -32.33 -31.41 -2.74
C ASN A 71 -30.97 -31.71 -3.40
N GLN A 72 -30.27 -32.77 -2.97
CA GLN A 72 -29.02 -33.20 -3.58
C GLN A 72 -29.29 -34.06 -4.80
N THR A 73 -28.48 -33.88 -5.84
CA THR A 73 -28.50 -34.80 -7.00
C THR A 73 -27.82 -36.12 -6.64
N SER A 74 -28.10 -37.18 -7.41
CA SER A 74 -27.45 -38.49 -7.23
C SER A 74 -25.92 -38.41 -7.33
N ALA A 75 -25.41 -37.59 -8.26
CA ALA A 75 -23.99 -37.36 -8.43
C ALA A 75 -23.35 -36.60 -7.25
N GLU A 76 -24.08 -35.70 -6.61
CA GLU A 76 -23.60 -34.98 -5.42
C GLU A 76 -23.53 -35.90 -4.20
N ARG A 77 -24.52 -36.79 -4.03
CA ARG A 77 -24.53 -37.77 -2.94
C ARG A 77 -23.38 -38.78 -3.01
N GLN A 78 -22.91 -39.08 -4.22
CA GLN A 78 -21.75 -39.97 -4.43
C GLN A 78 -20.40 -39.29 -4.19
N ARG A 79 -20.37 -37.95 -4.15
CA ARG A 79 -19.15 -37.13 -3.98
C ARG A 79 -18.95 -36.63 -2.54
N MET A 80 -19.93 -36.84 -1.66
CA MET A 80 -19.83 -36.61 -0.22
C MET A 80 -19.30 -37.85 0.47
#